data_AF-A0A351ZW38-F1
#
_entry.id   AF-A0A351ZW38-F1
#
_cell.length_a   1.000
_cell.length_b   1.000
_cell.length_c   1.000
_cell.angle_alpha   90.00
_cell.angle_beta   90.00
_cell.angle_gamma   90.00
#
_symmetry.space_group_name_H-M   'P 1'
#
loop_
_entity.id
_entity.type
_entity.pdbx_description
1 polymer ?
#
loop_
_entity_poly.entity_id
_entity_poly.type
_entity_poly.pdbx_seq_one_letter_code
_entity_poly.pdbx_strand_id
1 'polypeptide(L)'
;AVSQLYRAGTSVGANVREAQYAESKKDFIHKLKIAEKELGEFFFWFGLIKSDQSEAEDEATKSMIETAGQVRRLLIAIIVKAKQNINNPTK
;
A
#
# COMPACT_ATOMS: atom_id res chain seq x y z
N ALA A 1 -8.24 -15.66 7.07
CA ALA A 1 -7.02 -14.84 6.83
C ALA A 1 -6.72 -14.68 5.34
N VAL A 2 -6.64 -15.76 4.55
CA VAL A 2 -6.31 -15.72 3.11
C VAL A 2 -7.21 -14.79 2.29
N SER A 3 -8.54 -14.86 2.49
CA SER A 3 -9.48 -13.96 1.79
C SER A 3 -9.26 -12.48 2.11
N GLN A 4 -8.84 -12.16 3.34
CA GLN A 4 -8.55 -10.79 3.75
C GLN A 4 -7.22 -10.29 3.17
N LEU A 5 -6.19 -11.16 3.10
CA LEU A 5 -4.93 -10.85 2.42
C LEU A 5 -5.17 -10.48 0.96
N TYR A 6 -5.97 -11.27 0.25
CA TYR A 6 -6.29 -11.02 -1.16
C TYR A 6 -7.04 -9.70 -1.36
N ARG A 7 -8.04 -9.41 -0.52
CA ARG A 7 -8.78 -8.14 -0.55
C ARG A 7 -7.86 -6.95 -0.27
N ALA A 8 -7.03 -7.03 0.76
CA ALA A 8 -6.08 -5.97 1.08
C ALA A 8 -5.12 -5.71 -0.09
N GLY A 9 -4.50 -6.76 -0.65
CA GLY A 9 -3.56 -6.65 -1.77
C GLY A 9 -4.18 -6.04 -3.04
N THR A 10 -5.38 -6.49 -3.42
CA THR A 10 -6.08 -5.95 -4.60
C THR A 10 -6.60 -4.53 -4.40
N SER A 11 -7.01 -4.17 -3.18
CA SER A 11 -7.46 -2.82 -2.81
C SER A 11 -6.36 -1.76 -2.97
N VAL A 12 -5.08 -2.13 -2.79
CA VAL A 12 -3.94 -1.21 -3.01
C VAL A 12 -3.96 -0.66 -4.43
N GLY A 13 -4.03 -1.54 -5.43
CA GLY A 13 -4.04 -1.16 -6.84
C GLY A 13 -5.29 -0.35 -7.22
N ALA A 14 -6.46 -0.73 -6.69
CA ALA A 14 -7.71 0.00 -6.91
C ALA A 14 -7.61 1.45 -6.39
N ASN A 15 -7.15 1.65 -5.16
CA ASN A 15 -7.01 2.98 -4.57
C ASN A 15 -5.93 3.83 -5.28
N VAL A 16 -4.82 3.22 -5.72
CA VAL A 16 -3.81 3.92 -6.54
C VAL A 16 -4.40 4.35 -7.88
N ARG A 17 -5.22 3.51 -8.51
CA ARG A 17 -5.90 3.84 -9.76
C ARG A 17 -6.89 4.98 -9.58
N GLU A 18 -7.71 4.95 -8.52
CA GLU A 18 -8.61 6.04 -8.19
C GLU A 18 -7.87 7.35 -7.91
N ALA A 19 -6.70 7.30 -7.25
CA ALA A 19 -5.90 8.50 -7.02
C ALA A 19 -5.49 9.19 -8.32
N GLN A 20 -5.30 8.45 -9.43
CA GLN A 20 -5.00 9.05 -10.74
C GLN A 20 -6.13 9.93 -11.29
N TYR A 21 -7.36 9.72 -10.80
CA TYR A 21 -8.55 10.47 -11.19
C TYR A 21 -9.04 11.41 -10.06
N ALA A 22 -8.18 11.72 -9.10
CA ALA A 22 -8.54 12.56 -7.96
C ALA A 22 -8.94 13.98 -8.37
N GLU A 23 -9.98 14.51 -7.72
CA GLU A 23 -10.54 15.84 -8.01
C GLU A 23 -9.71 16.98 -7.41
N SER A 24 -8.79 16.66 -6.48
CA SER A 24 -7.89 17.62 -5.87
C SER A 24 -6.61 16.97 -5.35
N LYS A 25 -5.58 17.78 -5.05
CA LYS A 25 -4.37 17.27 -4.37
C LYS A 25 -4.66 16.64 -3.00
N LYS A 26 -5.68 17.13 -2.27
CA LYS A 26 -6.09 16.56 -0.98
C LYS A 26 -6.75 15.18 -1.18
N ASP A 27 -7.61 15.04 -2.18
CA ASP A 27 -8.24 13.77 -2.55
C ASP A 27 -7.20 12.75 -3.05
N PHE A 28 -6.24 13.18 -3.87
CA PHE A 28 -5.11 12.36 -4.30
C PHE A 28 -4.36 11.76 -3.10
N ILE A 29 -4.00 12.61 -2.13
CA ILE A 29 -3.32 12.17 -0.89
C ILE A 29 -4.21 11.23 -0.08
N HIS A 30 -5.51 11.51 0.02
CA HIS A 30 -6.46 10.69 0.77
C HIS A 30 -6.54 9.27 0.19
N LYS A 31 -6.74 9.14 -1.13
CA LYS A 31 -6.79 7.85 -1.83
C LYS A 31 -5.48 7.07 -1.71
N LEU A 32 -4.33 7.72 -1.85
CA LEU A 32 -3.04 7.07 -1.62
C LEU A 32 -2.83 6.64 -0.15
N LYS A 33 -3.38 7.40 0.81
CA LYS A 33 -3.36 6.99 2.23
C LYS A 33 -4.24 5.78 2.50
N ILE A 34 -5.35 5.60 1.77
CA ILE A 34 -6.13 4.36 1.83
C ILE A 34 -5.29 3.20 1.28
N ALA A 35 -4.66 3.36 0.11
CA ALA A 35 -3.76 2.33 -0.44
C ALA A 35 -2.62 1.93 0.54
N GLU A 36 -2.04 2.90 1.24
CA GLU A 36 -1.00 2.64 2.25
C GLU A 36 -1.56 1.90 3.48
N LYS A 37 -2.80 2.20 3.90
CA LYS A 37 -3.51 1.47 4.97
C LYS A 37 -3.76 0.02 4.58
N GLU A 38 -4.20 -0.22 3.34
CA GLU A 38 -4.45 -1.56 2.80
C GLU A 38 -3.17 -2.41 2.75
N LEU A 39 -2.02 -1.82 2.44
CA LEU A 39 -0.72 -2.51 2.60
C LEU A 39 -0.44 -2.87 4.07
N GLY A 40 -0.82 -2.02 5.02
CA GLY A 40 -0.75 -2.34 6.45
C GLY A 40 -1.58 -3.57 6.82
N GLU A 41 -2.82 -3.65 6.32
CA GLU A 41 -3.69 -4.82 6.50
C GLU A 41 -3.12 -6.05 5.82
N PHE A 42 -2.58 -5.91 4.61
CA PHE A 42 -1.89 -6.99 3.90
C PHE A 42 -0.75 -7.59 4.74
N PHE A 43 0.14 -6.76 5.31
CA PHE A 43 1.23 -7.26 6.16
C PHE A 43 0.73 -7.93 7.44
N PHE A 44 -0.34 -7.41 8.04
CA PHE A 44 -0.95 -8.03 9.21
C PHE A 44 -1.49 -9.43 8.88
N TRP A 45 -2.32 -9.55 7.84
CA TRP A 45 -2.89 -10.84 7.43
C TRP A 45 -1.82 -11.83 6.98
N PHE A 46 -0.78 -11.35 6.30
CA PHE A 46 0.36 -12.17 5.92
C PHE A 46 1.09 -12.71 7.15
N GLY A 47 1.33 -11.87 8.16
CA GLY A 47 1.94 -12.29 9.42
C GLY A 47 1.15 -13.39 10.11
N LEU A 48 -0.19 -13.30 10.13
CA LEU A 48 -1.05 -14.35 10.68
C LEU A 48 -0.97 -15.67 9.92
N ILE A 49 -0.97 -15.63 8.58
CA ILE A 49 -0.85 -16.83 7.75
C ILE A 49 0.53 -17.48 7.95
N LYS A 50 1.59 -16.67 7.98
CA LYS A 50 2.96 -17.13 8.24
C LYS A 50 3.13 -17.74 9.63
N SER A 51 2.42 -17.26 10.65
CA SER A 51 2.50 -17.85 11.99
C SER A 51 1.76 -19.19 12.11
N ASP A 52 0.77 -19.43 11.23
CA ASP A 52 -0.06 -20.64 11.24
C ASP A 52 0.50 -21.75 10.33
N GLN A 53 1.34 -21.40 9.35
CA GLN A 53 1.94 -22.33 8.39
C GLN A 53 3.46 -22.15 8.28
N SER A 54 4.22 -23.25 8.26
CA SER A 54 5.68 -23.23 7.97
C SER A 54 6.01 -22.91 6.50
N GLU A 55 5.01 -22.61 5.67
CA GLU A 55 5.09 -22.45 4.21
C GLU A 55 5.69 -21.10 3.78
N ALA A 56 5.95 -20.18 4.69
CA ALA A 56 6.37 -18.80 4.37
C ALA A 56 7.85 -18.63 3.96
N GLU A 57 8.47 -19.67 3.41
CA GLU A 57 9.89 -19.68 3.04
C GLU A 57 10.17 -19.87 1.55
N ASP A 58 9.14 -20.10 0.73
CA ASP A 58 9.31 -20.14 -0.72
C ASP A 58 9.73 -18.77 -1.28
N GLU A 59 10.48 -18.80 -2.38
CA GLU A 59 11.08 -17.61 -3.00
C GLU A 59 10.01 -16.64 -3.56
N ALA A 60 8.88 -17.15 -4.02
CA ALA A 60 7.80 -16.31 -4.54
C ALA A 60 7.14 -15.51 -3.42
N THR A 61 6.92 -16.14 -2.26
CA THR A 61 6.41 -15.48 -1.05
C THR A 61 7.37 -14.38 -0.58
N LYS A 62 8.68 -14.65 -0.53
CA LYS A 62 9.70 -13.64 -0.18
C LYS A 62 9.68 -12.46 -1.15
N SER A 63 9.70 -12.74 -2.45
CA SER A 63 9.66 -11.72 -3.52
C SER A 63 8.40 -10.85 -3.43
N MET A 64 7.24 -11.45 -3.16
CA MET A 64 5.98 -10.74 -2.98
C MET A 64 6.03 -9.76 -1.80
N ILE A 65 6.53 -10.22 -0.64
CA ILE A 65 6.64 -9.37 0.56
C ILE A 65 7.64 -8.24 0.37
N GLU A 66 8.76 -8.51 -0.28
CA GLU A 66 9.73 -7.48 -0.62
C GLU A 66 9.10 -6.43 -1.55
N THR A 67 8.42 -6.88 -2.60
CA THR A 67 7.71 -6.01 -3.54
C THR A 67 6.65 -5.16 -2.82
N ALA A 68 5.81 -5.77 -1.98
CA ALA A 68 4.84 -5.02 -1.17
C ALA A 68 5.51 -3.96 -0.28
N GLY A 69 6.67 -4.28 0.28
CA GLY A 69 7.47 -3.33 1.07
C GLY A 69 8.01 -2.16 0.24
N GLN A 70 8.49 -2.45 -0.97
CA GLN A 70 8.93 -1.42 -1.93
C GLN A 70 7.76 -0.51 -2.33
N VAL A 71 6.60 -1.08 -2.67
CA VAL A 71 5.38 -0.33 -2.99
C VAL A 71 4.98 0.58 -1.82
N ARG A 72 5.01 0.08 -0.59
CA ARG A 72 4.67 0.90 0.59
C ARG A 72 5.60 2.11 0.74
N ARG A 73 6.91 1.91 0.59
CA ARG A 73 7.90 3.01 0.67
C ARG A 73 7.66 4.04 -0.44
N LEU A 74 7.36 3.58 -1.65
CA LEU A 74 7.03 4.45 -2.77
C LEU A 74 5.77 5.29 -2.49
N LEU A 75 4.68 4.66 -2.02
CA LEU A 75 3.45 5.38 -1.67
C LEU A 75 3.70 6.43 -0.59
N ILE A 76 4.44 6.09 0.47
CA ILE A 76 4.78 7.05 1.54
C ILE A 76 5.58 8.22 0.98
N ALA A 77 6.59 7.97 0.13
CA ALA A 77 7.39 9.02 -0.48
C ALA A 77 6.53 9.98 -1.34
N ILE A 78 5.62 9.43 -2.16
CA ILE A 78 4.68 10.21 -2.98
C ILE A 78 3.77 11.06 -2.09
N ILE A 79 3.20 10.47 -1.03
CA ILE A 79 2.31 11.15 -0.09
C ILE A 79 3.04 12.31 0.62
N VAL A 80 4.26 12.07 1.11
CA VAL A 80 5.07 13.09 1.79
C VAL A 80 5.37 14.23 0.83
N LYS A 81 5.79 13.93 -0.40
CA LYS A 81 6.08 14.95 -1.42
C LYS A 81 4.84 15.74 -1.81
N ALA A 82 3.70 15.07 -1.98
CA ALA A 82 2.43 15.72 -2.31
C ALA A 82 1.97 16.67 -1.19
N LYS A 83 2.12 16.28 0.09
CA LYS A 83 1.84 17.14 1.24
C LYS A 83 2.75 18.37 1.28
N GLN A 84 4.04 18.21 1.01
CA GLN A 84 4.97 19.33 0.92
C GLN A 84 4.57 20.34 -0.16
N ASN A 85 4.15 19.84 -1.34
CA ASN A 85 3.71 20.69 -2.45
C ASN A 85 2.38 21.41 -2.21
N ILE A 86 1.58 20.97 -1.22
CA ILE A 86 0.39 21.72 -0.76
C ILE A 86 0.81 22.86 0.17
N ASN A 87 1.75 22.59 1.08
CA ASN A 87 2.20 23.56 2.08
C ASN A 87 3.13 24.61 1.49
N ASN A 88 3.88 24.27 0.42
CA ASN A 88 4.81 25.16 -0.28
C ASN A 88 4.48 25.20 -1.79
N PRO A 89 3.46 25.96 -2.22
CA PRO A 89 3.04 26.03 -3.62
C PRO A 89 4.03 26.76 -4.56
N THR A 90 5.08 27.40 -4.05
CA THR A 90 5.96 28.33 -4.78
C THR A 90 7.46 28.06 -4.59
N LYS A 91 7.88 26.82 -4.85
CA LYS A 91 9.20 26.54 -5.44
C LYS A 91 9.02 26.01 -6.85
#